data_AF-A0A3N4KV40-F1
#
_entry.id   AF-A0A3N4KV40-F1
#
_cell.length_a   1.000
_cell.length_b   1.000
_cell.length_c   1.000
_cell.angle_alpha   90.00
_cell.angle_beta   90.00
_cell.angle_gamma   90.00
#
_symmetry.space_group_name_H-M   'P 1'
#
loop_
_entity.id
_entity.type
_entity.pdbx_description
1 polymer ?
#
loop_
_entity_poly.entity_id
_entity_poly.type
_entity_poly.pdbx_seq_one_letter_code
_entity_poly.pdbx_strand_id
1 'polypeptide(L)'
;MPPRRRPPPPPPPAAPTKKPSASKAAKALGLDVDEEAEIQEAWEMFMDADGSEEVGEPVVITADVRRVMMALGFDSSKEEMKEIIEILDPDKEGFVTYGMFLEVAALKMKNRDQNVEVQRAFDLFKGGTGDDSPITIADLRRVADELKENVTDQQLRDMLDEACSKEVGRGVNLKDFEAVMKRAGVL
;
A
#
# COMPACT_ATOMS: atom_id res chain seq x y z
N MET A 1 -7.52 -1.42 74.77
CA MET A 1 -7.12 -0.79 73.49
C MET A 1 -6.76 -1.91 72.51
N PRO A 2 -7.42 -2.04 71.34
CA PRO A 2 -7.06 -3.05 70.37
C PRO A 2 -5.86 -2.59 69.50
N PRO A 3 -5.05 -3.50 68.96
CA PRO A 3 -3.82 -3.18 68.24
C PRO A 3 -4.10 -2.63 66.83
N ARG A 4 -3.33 -1.62 66.41
CA ARG A 4 -3.39 -1.04 65.06
C ARG A 4 -2.90 -2.06 64.01
N ARG A 5 -3.75 -2.39 63.03
CA ARG A 5 -3.40 -3.18 61.84
C ARG A 5 -2.42 -2.37 60.96
N ARG A 6 -1.32 -3.00 60.53
CA ARG A 6 -0.38 -2.42 59.55
C ARG A 6 -1.03 -2.39 58.15
N PRO A 7 -0.78 -1.35 57.34
CA PRO A 7 -1.26 -1.31 55.96
C PRO A 7 -0.50 -2.32 55.08
N PRO A 8 -1.14 -2.84 54.01
CA PRO A 8 -0.50 -3.76 53.07
C PRO A 8 0.62 -3.07 52.27
N PRO A 9 1.63 -3.83 51.78
CA PRO A 9 2.68 -3.28 50.93
C PRO A 9 2.12 -2.82 49.57
N PRO A 10 2.76 -1.83 48.93
CA PRO A 10 2.35 -1.37 47.60
C PRO A 10 2.52 -2.49 46.55
N PRO A 11 1.68 -2.50 45.49
CA PRO A 11 1.80 -3.46 44.42
C PRO A 11 3.16 -3.32 43.70
N PRO A 12 3.70 -4.41 43.12
CA PRO A 12 4.95 -4.35 42.38
C PRO A 12 4.82 -3.42 41.16
N PRO A 13 5.91 -2.78 40.71
CA PRO A 13 5.89 -1.91 39.55
C PRO A 13 5.42 -2.71 38.32
N ALA A 14 4.46 -2.14 37.57
CA ALA A 14 3.97 -2.71 36.32
C ALA A 14 5.15 -2.98 35.38
N ALA A 15 5.19 -4.20 34.82
CA ALA A 15 6.17 -4.58 33.82
C ALA A 15 6.11 -3.60 32.62
N PRO A 16 7.25 -3.28 31.97
CA PRO A 16 7.26 -2.39 30.83
C PRO A 16 6.39 -2.99 29.72
N THR A 17 5.31 -2.30 29.38
CA THR A 17 4.50 -2.61 28.20
C THR A 17 5.40 -2.47 26.98
N LYS A 18 5.72 -3.60 26.34
CA LYS A 18 6.41 -3.59 25.06
C LYS A 18 5.57 -2.73 24.10
N LYS A 19 6.19 -1.74 23.46
CA LYS A 19 5.56 -1.02 22.35
C LYS A 19 5.10 -2.07 21.32
N PRO A 20 3.89 -1.94 20.74
CA PRO A 20 3.48 -2.81 19.65
C PRO A 20 4.55 -2.72 18.55
N SER A 21 4.97 -3.88 18.07
CA SER A 21 6.02 -4.03 17.08
C SER A 21 5.54 -5.06 16.08
N ALA A 22 5.68 -4.73 14.81
CA ALA A 22 5.30 -5.61 13.72
C ALA A 22 5.96 -6.99 13.86
N SER A 23 5.27 -8.04 13.40
CA SER A 23 5.74 -9.40 13.38
C SER A 23 6.99 -9.52 12.49
N LYS A 24 7.73 -10.62 12.67
CA LYS A 24 8.93 -10.87 11.87
C LYS A 24 8.59 -11.01 10.37
N ALA A 25 7.42 -11.56 10.06
CA ALA A 25 6.92 -11.72 8.70
C ALA A 25 6.58 -10.35 8.08
N ALA A 26 5.79 -9.53 8.78
CA ALA A 26 5.44 -8.19 8.33
C ALA A 26 6.68 -7.30 8.10
N LYS A 27 7.65 -7.33 9.02
CA LYS A 27 8.91 -6.60 8.84
C LYS A 27 9.72 -7.07 7.64
N ALA A 28 9.71 -8.37 7.34
CA ALA A 28 10.40 -8.89 6.15
C ALA A 28 9.74 -8.41 4.86
N LEU A 29 8.44 -8.13 4.90
CA LEU A 29 7.66 -7.58 3.79
C LEU A 29 7.71 -6.04 3.72
N GLY A 30 8.38 -5.39 4.68
CA GLY A 30 8.52 -3.94 4.72
C GLY A 30 7.31 -3.21 5.32
N LEU A 31 6.39 -3.93 5.96
CA LEU A 31 5.23 -3.35 6.62
C LEU A 31 5.59 -2.71 7.95
N ASP A 32 4.93 -1.58 8.24
CA ASP A 32 4.94 -0.97 9.56
C ASP A 32 3.91 -1.62 10.53
N VAL A 33 3.86 -1.11 11.76
CA VAL A 33 3.02 -1.66 12.82
C VAL A 33 1.54 -1.40 12.57
N ASP A 34 1.21 -0.24 12.00
CA ASP A 34 -0.15 0.19 11.75
C ASP A 34 -0.69 -0.51 10.49
N GLU A 35 0.14 -0.68 9.46
CA GLU A 35 -0.19 -1.44 8.25
C GLU A 35 -0.46 -2.91 8.55
N GLU A 36 0.39 -3.57 9.35
CA GLU A 36 0.14 -4.95 9.76
C GLU A 36 -1.14 -5.06 10.60
N ALA A 37 -1.40 -4.10 11.48
CA ALA A 37 -2.61 -4.09 12.29
C ALA A 37 -3.86 -3.96 11.42
N GLU A 38 -3.84 -3.11 10.39
CA GLU A 38 -4.93 -2.98 9.41
C GLU A 38 -5.20 -4.31 8.69
N ILE A 39 -4.13 -4.99 8.23
CA ILE A 39 -4.22 -6.31 7.60
C ILE A 39 -4.82 -7.35 8.56
N GLN A 40 -4.34 -7.37 9.80
CA GLN A 40 -4.78 -8.31 10.81
C GLN A 40 -6.26 -8.10 11.18
N GLU A 41 -6.69 -6.87 11.41
CA GLU A 41 -8.09 -6.54 11.74
C GLU A 41 -9.05 -6.93 10.61
N ALA A 42 -8.67 -6.65 9.36
CA ALA A 42 -9.47 -7.05 8.21
C ALA A 42 -9.54 -8.58 8.07
N TRP A 43 -8.43 -9.29 8.30
CA TRP A 43 -8.40 -10.75 8.26
C TRP A 43 -9.29 -11.38 9.33
N GLU A 44 -9.16 -10.92 10.58
CA GLU A 44 -9.92 -11.43 11.72
C GLU A 44 -11.44 -11.26 11.54
N MET A 45 -11.89 -10.24 10.80
CA MET A 45 -13.30 -10.02 10.50
C MET A 45 -13.93 -11.15 9.67
N PHE A 46 -13.15 -11.85 8.85
CA PHE A 46 -13.61 -12.91 7.95
C PHE A 46 -12.99 -14.28 8.27
N MET A 47 -12.30 -14.40 9.41
CA MET A 47 -11.72 -15.66 9.86
C MET A 47 -12.80 -16.74 9.99
N ASP A 48 -12.50 -17.92 9.48
CA ASP A 48 -13.36 -19.09 9.60
C ASP A 48 -12.95 -19.91 10.81
N ALA A 49 -13.75 -19.86 11.88
CA ALA A 49 -13.42 -20.53 13.14
C ALA A 49 -13.39 -22.06 12.99
N ASP A 50 -14.32 -22.63 12.21
CA ASP A 50 -14.43 -24.07 12.00
C ASP A 50 -13.23 -24.61 11.20
N GLY A 51 -12.91 -23.97 10.06
CA GLY A 51 -11.73 -24.29 9.27
C GLY A 51 -10.42 -24.03 10.04
N SER A 52 -10.38 -23.02 10.91
CA SER A 52 -9.20 -22.77 11.75
C SER A 52 -8.98 -23.85 12.79
N GLU A 53 -10.05 -24.45 13.33
CA GLU A 53 -9.95 -25.62 14.22
C GLU A 53 -9.47 -26.87 13.46
N GLU A 54 -9.93 -27.07 12.21
CA GLU A 54 -9.54 -28.20 11.38
C GLU A 54 -8.06 -28.13 10.95
N VAL A 55 -7.60 -26.96 10.51
CA VAL A 55 -6.22 -26.76 10.04
C VAL A 55 -5.25 -26.54 11.22
N GLY A 56 -5.74 -26.07 12.36
CA GLY A 56 -4.94 -25.77 13.55
C GLY A 56 -4.23 -24.41 13.50
N GLU A 57 -4.56 -23.56 12.53
CA GLU A 57 -4.09 -22.19 12.40
C GLU A 57 -5.19 -21.27 11.82
N PRO A 58 -5.11 -19.94 12.01
CA PRO A 58 -6.14 -19.01 11.52
C PRO A 58 -6.23 -19.00 9.99
N VAL A 59 -7.41 -19.37 9.48
CA VAL A 59 -7.71 -19.40 8.05
C VAL A 59 -8.92 -18.55 7.68
N VAL A 60 -8.98 -18.16 6.41
CA VAL A 60 -10.17 -17.57 5.77
C VAL A 60 -10.56 -18.46 4.60
N ILE A 61 -11.86 -18.64 4.35
CA ILE A 61 -12.35 -19.38 3.19
C ILE A 61 -11.94 -18.65 1.90
N THR A 62 -11.44 -19.36 0.89
CA THR A 62 -10.97 -18.76 -0.38
C THR A 62 -12.03 -17.86 -1.04
N ALA A 63 -13.32 -18.21 -0.91
CA ALA A 63 -14.44 -17.41 -1.41
C ALA A 63 -14.57 -16.02 -0.75
N ASP A 64 -14.05 -15.85 0.46
CA ASP A 64 -14.16 -14.65 1.27
C ASP A 64 -12.93 -13.74 1.18
N VAL A 65 -11.85 -14.19 0.53
CA VAL A 65 -10.64 -13.38 0.25
C VAL A 65 -10.99 -12.04 -0.39
N ARG A 66 -11.96 -12.01 -1.32
CA ARG A 66 -12.42 -10.76 -1.94
C ARG A 66 -13.00 -9.78 -0.91
N ARG A 67 -13.71 -10.29 0.10
CA ARG A 67 -14.29 -9.45 1.16
C ARG A 67 -13.20 -8.90 2.07
N VAL A 68 -12.17 -9.69 2.38
CA VAL A 68 -11.00 -9.22 3.12
C VAL A 68 -10.28 -8.10 2.36
N MET A 69 -10.04 -8.30 1.06
CA MET A 69 -9.43 -7.27 0.20
C MET A 69 -10.25 -5.97 0.16
N MET A 70 -11.57 -6.08 0.11
CA MET A 70 -12.47 -4.92 0.16
C MET A 70 -12.44 -4.21 1.52
N ALA A 71 -12.30 -4.96 2.62
CA ALA A 71 -12.18 -4.38 3.95
C ALA A 71 -10.88 -3.59 4.14
N LEU A 72 -9.80 -3.99 3.44
CA LEU A 72 -8.54 -3.22 3.32
C LEU A 72 -8.62 -2.04 2.34
N GLY A 73 -9.79 -1.79 1.76
CA GLY A 73 -10.00 -0.71 0.79
C GLY A 73 -9.43 -0.99 -0.60
N PHE A 74 -9.09 -2.24 -0.92
CA PHE A 74 -8.70 -2.62 -2.28
C PHE A 74 -9.92 -2.97 -3.14
N ASP A 75 -10.07 -2.29 -4.28
CA ASP A 75 -11.05 -2.65 -5.31
C ASP A 75 -10.34 -3.37 -6.46
N SER A 76 -10.03 -4.65 -6.24
CA SER A 76 -9.36 -5.50 -7.26
C SER A 76 -10.37 -5.98 -8.31
N SER A 77 -9.95 -5.98 -9.58
CA SER A 77 -10.81 -6.43 -10.69
C SER A 77 -11.10 -7.94 -10.63
N LYS A 78 -12.03 -8.44 -11.45
CA LYS A 78 -12.33 -9.89 -11.49
C LYS A 78 -11.12 -10.71 -11.96
N GLU A 79 -10.41 -10.18 -12.95
CA GLU A 79 -9.22 -10.79 -13.52
C GLU A 79 -8.10 -10.83 -12.47
N GLU A 80 -7.88 -9.72 -11.78
CA GLU A 80 -6.86 -9.61 -10.73
C GLU A 80 -7.18 -10.48 -9.50
N MET A 81 -8.46 -10.55 -9.10
CA MET A 81 -8.88 -11.46 -8.03
C MET A 81 -8.65 -12.92 -8.38
N LYS A 82 -8.81 -13.29 -9.66
CA LYS A 82 -8.53 -14.66 -10.10
C LYS A 82 -7.05 -14.99 -9.94
N GLU A 83 -6.16 -14.08 -10.33
CA GLU A 83 -4.71 -14.23 -10.15
C GLU A 83 -4.34 -14.29 -8.66
N ILE A 84 -4.92 -13.42 -7.83
CA ILE A 84 -4.73 -13.46 -6.37
C ILE A 84 -5.14 -14.81 -5.78
N ILE A 85 -6.31 -15.33 -6.16
CA ILE A 85 -6.79 -16.61 -5.66
C ILE A 85 -5.90 -17.77 -6.14
N GLU A 86 -5.43 -17.75 -7.39
CA GLU A 86 -4.50 -18.76 -7.91
C GLU A 86 -3.15 -18.75 -7.17
N ILE A 87 -2.72 -17.60 -6.65
CA ILE A 87 -1.51 -17.48 -5.82
C ILE A 87 -1.77 -17.95 -4.37
N LEU A 88 -2.92 -17.60 -3.81
CA LEU A 88 -3.25 -17.87 -2.40
C LEU A 88 -3.75 -19.30 -2.15
N ASP A 89 -4.34 -19.94 -3.15
CA ASP A 89 -4.92 -21.29 -3.06
C ASP A 89 -4.64 -22.09 -4.35
N PRO A 90 -3.36 -22.38 -4.66
CA PRO A 90 -2.99 -23.07 -5.90
C PRO A 90 -3.52 -24.51 -5.95
N ASP A 91 -3.61 -25.17 -4.79
CA ASP A 91 -4.04 -26.56 -4.65
C ASP A 91 -5.57 -26.70 -4.50
N LYS A 92 -6.29 -25.57 -4.38
CA LYS A 92 -7.75 -25.50 -4.21
C LYS A 92 -8.23 -26.22 -2.96
N GLU A 93 -7.49 -26.03 -1.87
CA GLU A 93 -7.84 -26.51 -0.53
C GLU A 93 -9.10 -25.81 -0.01
N GLY A 94 -9.43 -24.62 -0.56
CA GLY A 94 -10.64 -23.87 -0.22
C GLY A 94 -10.47 -22.95 0.98
N PHE A 95 -9.26 -22.88 1.54
CA PHE A 95 -8.88 -22.01 2.63
C PHE A 95 -7.54 -21.34 2.33
N VAL A 96 -7.34 -20.16 2.90
CA VAL A 96 -6.11 -19.39 2.83
C VAL A 96 -5.61 -19.15 4.24
N THR A 97 -4.30 -19.30 4.46
CA THR A 97 -3.67 -19.01 5.75
C THR A 97 -3.31 -17.53 5.85
N TYR A 98 -3.21 -17.03 7.09
CA TYR A 98 -2.82 -15.63 7.32
C TYR A 98 -1.46 -15.29 6.69
N GLY A 99 -0.49 -16.21 6.75
CA GLY A 99 0.84 -16.00 6.18
C GLY A 99 0.81 -15.75 4.67
N MET A 100 0.05 -16.55 3.93
CA MET A 100 -0.09 -16.38 2.47
C MET A 100 -0.82 -15.08 2.14
N PHE A 101 -1.88 -14.76 2.88
CA PHE A 101 -2.61 -13.52 2.68
C PHE A 101 -1.76 -12.28 2.98
N LEU A 102 -0.96 -12.32 4.04
CA LEU A 102 -0.08 -11.22 4.44
C LEU A 102 0.90 -10.84 3.34
N GLU A 103 1.47 -11.80 2.60
CA GLU A 103 2.37 -11.53 1.48
C GLU A 103 1.68 -10.77 0.34
N VAL A 104 0.47 -11.20 -0.03
CA VAL A 104 -0.31 -10.55 -1.09
C VAL A 104 -0.80 -9.17 -0.65
N ALA A 105 -1.30 -9.06 0.58
CA ALA A 105 -1.75 -7.81 1.16
C ALA A 105 -0.60 -6.79 1.25
N ALA A 106 0.59 -7.21 1.67
CA ALA A 106 1.76 -6.34 1.74
C ALA A 106 2.18 -5.79 0.37
N LEU A 107 2.19 -6.65 -0.65
CA LEU A 107 2.49 -6.23 -2.01
C LEU A 107 1.45 -5.21 -2.52
N LYS A 108 0.18 -5.41 -2.18
CA LYS A 108 -0.91 -4.51 -2.55
C LYS A 108 -0.85 -3.17 -1.85
N MET A 109 -0.52 -3.15 -0.55
CA MET A 109 -0.30 -1.90 0.20
C MET A 109 0.84 -1.10 -0.43
N LYS A 110 1.99 -1.74 -0.66
CA LYS A 110 3.14 -1.09 -1.31
C LYS A 110 2.78 -0.50 -2.69
N ASN A 111 2.04 -1.26 -3.51
CA ASN A 111 1.61 -0.75 -4.83
C ASN A 111 0.61 0.40 -4.71
N ARG A 112 -0.29 0.37 -3.72
CA ARG A 112 -1.22 1.48 -3.43
C ARG A 112 -0.43 2.74 -3.08
N ASP A 113 0.56 2.63 -2.20
CA ASP A 113 1.35 3.77 -1.76
C ASP A 113 2.20 4.34 -2.89
N GLN A 114 2.84 3.48 -3.69
CA GLN A 114 3.54 3.92 -4.91
C GLN A 114 2.61 4.66 -5.87
N ASN A 115 1.40 4.14 -6.14
CA ASN A 115 0.44 4.82 -7.00
C ASN A 115 -0.01 6.17 -6.43
N VAL A 116 -0.21 6.25 -5.12
CA VAL A 116 -0.57 7.50 -4.43
C VAL A 116 0.58 8.51 -4.50
N GLU A 117 1.83 8.09 -4.34
CA GLU A 117 3.00 8.95 -4.47
C GLU A 117 3.18 9.46 -5.90
N VAL A 118 3.02 8.58 -6.91
CA VAL A 118 3.05 8.95 -8.34
C VAL A 118 1.96 9.96 -8.65
N GLN A 119 0.74 9.74 -8.16
CA GLN A 119 -0.37 10.68 -8.34
C GLN A 119 -0.06 12.05 -7.71
N ARG A 120 0.41 12.08 -6.47
CA ARG A 120 0.79 13.33 -5.79
C ARG A 120 1.90 14.07 -6.53
N ALA A 121 2.91 13.36 -7.02
CA ALA A 121 3.98 13.95 -7.80
C ALA A 121 3.45 14.50 -9.13
N PHE A 122 2.60 13.75 -9.84
CA PHE A 122 1.95 14.19 -11.06
C PHE A 122 1.14 15.49 -10.85
N ASP A 123 0.37 15.54 -9.77
CA ASP A 123 -0.44 16.71 -9.41
C ASP A 123 0.43 17.93 -9.03
N LEU A 124 1.59 17.71 -8.41
CA LEU A 124 2.57 18.75 -8.14
C LEU A 124 3.20 19.30 -9.43
N PHE A 125 3.50 18.43 -10.39
CA PHE A 125 4.05 18.83 -11.69
C PHE A 125 3.05 19.70 -12.48
N LYS A 126 1.79 19.28 -12.59
CA LYS A 126 0.75 20.02 -13.34
C LYS A 126 0.22 21.30 -12.65
N GLY A 127 0.77 21.66 -11.47
CA GLY A 127 0.48 22.91 -10.79
C GLY A 127 -0.99 23.07 -10.35
N GLY A 128 -1.71 21.97 -10.11
CA GLY A 128 -3.10 22.01 -9.64
C GLY A 128 -4.16 22.31 -10.72
N THR A 129 -3.87 22.06 -12.01
CA THR A 129 -4.93 21.98 -13.04
C THR A 129 -5.87 20.79 -12.76
N GLY A 130 -7.03 20.69 -13.44
CA GLY A 130 -8.03 19.66 -13.17
C GLY A 130 -7.49 18.22 -13.18
N ASP A 131 -8.18 17.29 -12.51
CA ASP A 131 -7.73 15.89 -12.32
C ASP A 131 -7.32 15.18 -13.63
N ASP A 132 -8.00 15.46 -14.74
CA ASP A 132 -7.75 14.87 -16.06
C ASP A 132 -6.77 15.67 -16.95
N SER A 133 -6.19 16.77 -16.45
CA SER A 133 -5.27 17.60 -17.25
C SER A 133 -3.88 16.96 -17.36
N PRO A 134 -3.33 16.85 -18.59
CA PRO A 134 -1.96 16.37 -18.78
C PRO A 134 -0.93 17.43 -18.39
N ILE A 135 0.29 17.00 -18.08
CA ILE A 135 1.45 17.90 -17.90
C ILE A 135 1.78 18.54 -19.25
N THR A 136 1.89 19.86 -19.25
CA THR A 136 2.18 20.67 -20.43
C THR A 136 3.59 21.25 -20.39
N ILE A 137 4.04 21.82 -21.52
CA ILE A 137 5.32 22.57 -21.58
C ILE A 137 5.34 23.73 -20.58
N ALA A 138 4.20 24.39 -20.34
CA ALA A 138 4.12 25.48 -19.39
C ALA A 138 4.39 24.99 -17.95
N ASP A 139 3.91 23.80 -17.61
CA ASP A 139 4.15 23.17 -16.32
C ASP A 139 5.62 22.79 -16.14
N LEU A 140 6.24 22.18 -17.17
CA LEU A 140 7.67 21.85 -17.14
C LEU A 140 8.54 23.10 -17.03
N ARG A 141 8.17 24.19 -17.72
CA ARG A 141 8.87 25.47 -17.63
C ARG A 141 8.79 26.06 -16.22
N ARG A 142 7.61 26.02 -15.59
CA ARG A 142 7.43 26.45 -14.20
C ARG A 142 8.32 25.66 -13.25
N VAL A 143 8.34 24.33 -13.38
CA VAL A 143 9.18 23.47 -12.54
C VAL A 143 10.68 23.76 -12.76
N ALA A 144 11.11 23.94 -14.01
CA ALA A 144 12.50 24.29 -14.33
C ALA A 144 12.91 25.65 -13.70
N ASP A 145 12.02 26.65 -13.76
CA ASP A 145 12.23 27.97 -13.14
C ASP A 145 12.31 27.85 -11.60
N GLU A 146 11.46 27.03 -10.98
CA GLU A 146 11.48 26.75 -9.52
C GLU A 146 12.77 26.05 -9.08
N LEU A 147 13.28 25.12 -9.90
CA LEU A 147 14.55 24.42 -9.68
C LEU A 147 15.79 25.25 -10.07
N LYS A 148 15.59 26.43 -10.68
CA LYS A 148 16.63 27.30 -11.24
C LYS A 148 17.50 26.59 -12.28
N GLU A 149 16.91 25.66 -13.02
CA GLU A 149 17.56 24.99 -14.15
C GLU A 149 17.31 25.78 -15.43
N ASN A 150 18.37 25.96 -16.23
CA ASN A 150 18.28 26.72 -17.46
C ASN A 150 17.95 25.78 -18.62
N VAL A 151 16.66 25.51 -18.80
CA VAL A 151 16.14 24.60 -19.83
C VAL A 151 15.52 25.42 -20.96
N THR A 152 15.90 25.12 -22.21
CA THR A 152 15.34 25.81 -23.38
C THR A 152 13.97 25.27 -23.76
N ASP A 153 13.15 26.08 -24.41
CA ASP A 153 11.84 25.63 -24.93
C ASP A 153 11.97 24.41 -25.87
N GLN A 154 13.11 24.23 -26.54
CA GLN A 154 13.36 23.05 -27.36
C GLN A 154 13.59 21.80 -26.50
N GLN A 155 14.40 21.89 -25.45
CA GLN A 155 14.62 20.78 -24.53
C GLN A 155 13.33 20.38 -23.80
N LEU A 156 12.49 21.36 -23.43
CA LEU A 156 11.18 21.07 -22.82
C LEU A 156 10.25 20.31 -23.78
N ARG A 157 10.31 20.60 -25.07
CA ARG A 157 9.57 19.83 -26.11
C ARG A 157 10.13 18.43 -26.24
N ASP A 158 11.44 18.30 -26.32
CA ASP A 158 12.10 17.00 -26.44
C ASP A 158 11.79 16.10 -25.23
N MET A 159 11.75 16.66 -24.00
CA MET A 159 11.32 15.97 -22.78
C MET A 159 9.86 15.50 -22.85
N LEU A 160 8.97 16.33 -23.38
CA LEU A 160 7.55 15.98 -23.53
C LEU A 160 7.37 14.84 -24.55
N ASP A 161 8.12 14.91 -25.65
CA ASP A 161 8.06 13.95 -26.74
C ASP A 161 8.66 12.59 -26.33
N GLU A 162 9.70 12.58 -25.49
CA GLU A 162 10.27 11.34 -24.93
C GLU A 162 9.36 10.69 -23.87
N ALA A 163 8.58 11.50 -23.17
CA ALA A 163 7.65 11.03 -22.15
C ALA A 163 6.34 10.48 -22.73
N CYS A 164 5.83 11.05 -23.83
CA CYS A 164 4.52 10.68 -24.37
C CYS A 164 4.56 9.41 -25.23
N SER A 165 3.86 8.36 -24.81
CA SER A 165 3.94 7.04 -25.46
C SER A 165 3.10 6.89 -26.73
N LYS A 166 2.14 7.81 -26.99
CA LYS A 166 1.11 7.60 -28.02
C LYS A 166 0.95 8.71 -29.04
N GLU A 167 1.10 9.98 -28.66
CA GLU A 167 0.95 11.11 -29.59
C GLU A 167 1.74 12.34 -29.15
N VAL A 168 2.71 12.73 -29.99
CA VAL A 168 3.53 13.94 -29.87
C VAL A 168 2.65 15.18 -29.66
N GLY A 169 2.95 15.97 -28.61
CA GLY A 169 2.35 17.29 -28.39
C GLY A 169 1.02 17.34 -27.63
N ARG A 170 0.46 16.21 -27.16
CA ARG A 170 -0.80 16.21 -26.38
C ARG A 170 -0.61 16.40 -24.86
N GLY A 171 0.64 16.35 -24.37
CA GLY A 171 0.99 16.41 -22.95
C GLY A 171 1.21 15.02 -22.33
N VAL A 172 1.80 14.98 -21.13
CA VAL A 172 2.07 13.73 -20.40
C VAL A 172 0.89 13.42 -19.49
N ASN A 173 0.21 12.28 -19.69
CA ASN A 173 -0.81 11.81 -18.76
C ASN A 173 -0.18 11.02 -17.61
N LEU A 174 -1.00 10.62 -16.62
CA LEU A 174 -0.53 9.87 -15.46
C LEU A 174 0.21 8.57 -15.83
N LYS A 175 -0.27 7.82 -16.83
CA LYS A 175 0.37 6.56 -17.26
C LYS A 175 1.72 6.80 -17.90
N ASP A 176 1.84 7.84 -18.72
CA ASP A 176 3.12 8.24 -19.32
C ASP A 176 4.10 8.71 -18.24
N PHE A 177 3.63 9.47 -17.26
CA PHE A 177 4.44 9.94 -16.12
C PHE A 177 4.92 8.79 -15.23
N GLU A 178 4.05 7.84 -14.90
CA GLU A 178 4.41 6.62 -14.17
C GLU A 178 5.49 5.82 -14.92
N ALA A 179 5.33 5.67 -16.24
CA ALA A 179 6.33 4.99 -17.07
C ALA A 179 7.68 5.72 -17.09
N VAL A 180 7.69 7.05 -17.10
CA VAL A 180 8.91 7.87 -16.98
C VAL A 180 9.55 7.66 -15.61
N MET A 181 8.79 7.72 -14.52
CA MET A 181 9.32 7.50 -13.17
C MET A 181 9.92 6.10 -12.98
N LYS A 182 9.27 5.06 -13.55
CA LYS A 182 9.82 3.69 -13.58
C LYS A 182 11.13 3.61 -14.37
N ARG A 183 11.20 4.23 -15.56
CA ARG A 183 12.43 4.26 -16.37
C ARG A 183 13.57 5.02 -15.69
N ALA A 184 13.24 6.07 -14.93
CA ALA A 184 14.20 6.86 -14.18
C ALA A 184 14.69 6.18 -12.88
N GLY A 185 14.11 5.03 -12.50
CA GLY A 185 14.48 4.30 -11.29
C GLY A 185 14.04 4.97 -10.00
N VAL A 186 12.98 5.79 -10.05
CA VAL A 186 12.43 6.52 -8.89
C VAL A 186 11.31 5.71 -8.21
N LEU A 187 10.87 4.60 -8.83
CA LEU A 187 9.83 3.67 -8.35
C LEU A 187 10.35 2.24 -8.19
#